data_AF-A0A8H7IUX2-F1
#
_entry.id   AF-A0A8H7IUX2-F1
#
_cell.length_a   1.000
_cell.length_b   1.000
_cell.length_c   1.000
_cell.angle_alpha   90.00
_cell.angle_beta   90.00
_cell.angle_gamma   90.00
#
_symmetry.space_group_name_H-M   'P 1'
#
loop_
_entity.id
_entity.type
_entity.pdbx_description
1 polymer ?
#
loop_
_entity_poly.entity_id
_entity_poly.type
_entity_poly.pdbx_seq_one_letter_code
_entity_poly.pdbx_strand_id
1 'polypeptide(L)'
;MFPYNHLPSIDDVGALQRSLNSVSQRADALHEENVALRTQVQQLNGRISYLEAENHRLRSDTIGAPRPPPTDVYATGSDNINSLPAALESLAAMQEHFRSHRTLKRCTTSGCEREAFNQTCFREGHMAWCRTHNRIITRTYTSCSVRSEERGNCLPVYWEDSSNWDEVVAGAFRDGKVGRKGLPTDVLHRLLSLHAHPLSQRVGRPNPPPQARHPYDHWP
;
A
#
# COMPACT_ATOMS: atom_id res chain seq x y z
N MET A 1 -6.88 -64.33 -49.98
CA MET A 1 -5.75 -63.45 -49.62
C MET A 1 -6.05 -62.85 -48.26
N PHE A 2 -5.45 -63.39 -47.19
CA PHE A 2 -5.57 -62.82 -45.85
C PHE A 2 -4.33 -61.98 -45.58
N PRO A 3 -4.47 -60.73 -45.09
CA PRO A 3 -3.32 -59.88 -44.82
C PRO A 3 -2.59 -60.41 -43.58
N TYR A 4 -1.28 -60.57 -43.69
CA TYR A 4 -0.42 -60.91 -42.57
C TYR A 4 -0.48 -59.78 -41.55
N ASN A 5 -1.05 -60.06 -40.38
CA ASN A 5 -0.91 -59.22 -39.20
C ASN A 5 0.58 -59.20 -38.84
N HIS A 6 1.23 -58.05 -39.01
CA HIS A 6 2.57 -57.81 -38.48
C HIS A 6 2.51 -57.92 -36.96
N LEU A 7 2.92 -59.08 -36.43
CA LEU A 7 3.20 -59.26 -35.01
C LEU A 7 4.43 -58.38 -34.68
N PRO A 8 4.36 -57.56 -33.63
CA PRO A 8 5.47 -56.71 -33.22
C PRO A 8 6.72 -57.56 -32.94
N SER A 9 7.88 -57.09 -33.42
CA SER A 9 9.16 -57.76 -33.23
C SER A 9 9.47 -57.89 -31.73
N ILE A 10 10.11 -58.99 -31.32
CA ILE A 10 10.54 -59.22 -29.93
C ILE A 10 11.43 -58.05 -29.44
N ASP A 11 12.18 -57.43 -30.35
CA ASP A 11 13.02 -56.25 -30.06
C ASP A 11 12.20 -55.00 -29.71
N ASP A 12 11.02 -54.80 -30.32
CA ASP A 12 10.12 -53.68 -30.00
C ASP A 12 9.47 -53.84 -28.63
N VAL A 13 9.12 -55.08 -28.26
CA VAL A 13 8.61 -55.41 -26.92
C VAL A 13 9.68 -55.13 -25.86
N GLY A 14 10.94 -55.48 -26.13
CA GLY A 14 12.07 -55.18 -25.24
C GLY A 14 12.38 -53.69 -25.11
N ALA A 15 12.20 -52.90 -26.18
CA ALA A 15 12.33 -51.44 -26.13
C ALA A 15 11.21 -50.78 -25.32
N LEU A 16 9.96 -51.21 -25.52
CA LEU A 16 8.80 -50.74 -24.76
C LEU A 16 8.92 -51.09 -23.27
N GLN A 17 9.39 -52.29 -22.93
CA GLN A 17 9.60 -52.68 -21.53
C GLN A 17 10.63 -51.80 -20.82
N ARG A 18 11.74 -51.46 -21.50
CA ARG A 18 12.75 -50.54 -20.96
C ARG A 18 12.21 -49.12 -20.78
N SER A 19 11.43 -48.64 -21.74
CA SER A 19 10.76 -47.33 -21.65
C SER A 19 9.78 -47.29 -20.47
N LEU A 20 8.97 -48.33 -20.31
CA LEU A 20 8.03 -48.48 -19.20
C LEU A 20 8.76 -48.47 -17.85
N ASN A 21 9.84 -49.25 -17.72
CA ASN A 21 10.64 -49.29 -16.50
C ASN A 21 11.26 -47.90 -16.19
N SER A 22 11.74 -47.18 -17.21
CA SER A 22 12.31 -45.83 -17.03
C SER A 22 11.26 -44.80 -16.62
N VAL A 23 10.06 -44.85 -17.21
CA VAL A 23 8.95 -43.97 -16.83
C VAL A 23 8.48 -44.28 -15.42
N SER A 24 8.36 -45.57 -15.05
CA SER A 24 8.00 -45.98 -13.68
C SER A 24 9.00 -45.43 -12.67
N GLN A 25 10.30 -45.59 -12.93
CA GLN A 25 11.34 -45.09 -12.03
C GLN A 25 11.32 -43.56 -11.86
N ARG A 26 10.98 -42.82 -12.92
CA ARG A 26 10.79 -41.35 -12.83
C ARG A 26 9.53 -40.98 -12.08
N ALA A 27 8.44 -41.74 -12.24
CA ALA A 27 7.20 -41.52 -11.50
C ALA A 27 7.43 -41.72 -10.00
N ASP A 28 8.19 -42.74 -9.61
CA ASP A 28 8.54 -43.01 -8.21
C ASP A 28 9.39 -41.87 -7.62
N ALA A 29 10.44 -41.42 -8.34
CA ALA A 29 11.28 -40.31 -7.90
C ALA A 29 10.49 -38.98 -7.73
N LEU A 30 9.60 -38.67 -8.69
CA LEU A 30 8.74 -37.49 -8.60
C LEU A 30 7.70 -37.60 -7.48
N HIS A 31 7.27 -38.82 -7.14
CA HIS A 31 6.38 -39.07 -6.02
C HIS A 31 7.08 -38.79 -4.70
N GLU A 32 8.31 -39.29 -4.52
CA GLU A 32 9.14 -39.03 -3.34
C GLU A 32 9.40 -37.52 -3.16
N GLU A 33 9.75 -36.81 -4.24
CA GLU A 33 9.95 -35.35 -4.21
C GLU A 33 8.66 -34.61 -3.83
N ASN A 34 7.51 -35.00 -4.39
CA ASN A 34 6.23 -34.40 -4.02
C ASN A 34 5.90 -34.60 -2.53
N VAL A 35 6.19 -35.78 -1.99
CA VAL A 35 5.99 -36.07 -0.56
C VAL A 35 6.92 -35.20 0.29
N ALA A 36 8.18 -35.04 -0.11
CA ALA A 36 9.15 -34.18 0.58
C ALA A 36 8.72 -32.70 0.55
N LEU A 37 8.30 -32.20 -0.62
CA LEU A 37 7.82 -30.82 -0.78
C LEU A 37 6.56 -30.56 0.04
N ARG A 38 5.59 -31.48 0.05
CA ARG A 38 4.37 -31.36 0.88
C ARG A 38 4.73 -31.29 2.37
N THR A 39 5.70 -32.08 2.79
CA THR A 39 6.20 -32.06 4.18
C THR A 39 6.84 -30.71 4.51
N GLN A 40 7.67 -30.16 3.62
CA GLN A 40 8.26 -28.83 3.81
C GLN A 40 7.20 -27.73 3.87
N VAL A 41 6.20 -27.75 2.99
CA VAL A 41 5.09 -26.78 3.00
C VAL A 41 4.32 -26.85 4.33
N GLN A 42 4.04 -28.06 4.84
CA GLN A 42 3.41 -28.23 6.15
C GLN A 42 4.27 -27.67 7.29
N GLN A 43 5.58 -27.92 7.27
CA GLN A 43 6.51 -27.37 8.27
C GLN A 43 6.55 -25.84 8.23
N LEU A 44 6.63 -25.25 7.03
CA LEU A 44 6.63 -23.81 6.85
C LEU A 44 5.31 -23.18 7.30
N ASN A 45 4.17 -23.79 6.97
CA ASN A 45 2.86 -23.33 7.43
C ASN A 45 2.76 -23.39 8.96
N GLY A 46 3.26 -24.45 9.60
CA GLY A 46 3.32 -24.53 11.07
C GLY A 46 4.19 -23.42 11.67
N ARG A 47 5.31 -23.10 11.03
CA ARG A 47 6.21 -22.02 11.47
C ARG A 47 5.58 -20.64 11.27
N ILE A 48 4.84 -20.42 10.19
CA ILE A 48 4.07 -19.18 9.95
C ILE A 48 3.02 -19.02 11.04
N SER A 49 2.20 -20.03 11.30
CA SER A 49 1.17 -19.99 12.35
C SER A 49 1.76 -19.70 13.73
N TYR A 50 2.91 -20.31 14.05
CA TYR A 50 3.63 -20.04 15.30
C TYR A 50 4.11 -18.59 15.37
N LEU A 51 4.77 -18.09 14.32
CA LEU A 51 5.26 -16.71 14.27
C LEU A 51 4.10 -15.70 14.30
N GLU A 52 2.96 -16.00 13.69
CA GLU A 52 1.76 -15.16 13.75
C GLU A 52 1.17 -15.12 15.15
N ALA A 53 1.05 -16.28 15.82
CA ALA A 53 0.58 -16.35 17.20
C ALA A 53 1.55 -15.63 18.17
N GLU A 54 2.85 -15.78 17.97
CA GLU A 54 3.86 -15.10 18.77
C GLU A 54 3.88 -13.59 18.49
N ASN A 55 3.73 -13.17 17.23
CA ASN A 55 3.59 -11.74 16.88
C ASN A 55 2.31 -11.16 17.51
N HIS A 56 1.21 -11.92 17.51
CA HIS A 56 -0.02 -11.52 18.19
C HIS A 56 0.20 -11.39 19.70
N ARG A 57 0.82 -12.38 20.34
CA ARG A 57 1.13 -12.35 21.78
C ARG A 57 2.05 -11.19 22.13
N LEU A 58 3.14 -11.00 21.38
CA LEU A 58 4.04 -9.87 21.58
C LEU A 58 3.32 -8.54 21.38
N ARG A 59 2.40 -8.42 20.42
CA ARG A 59 1.54 -7.22 20.30
C ARG A 59 0.65 -7.02 21.53
N SER A 60 0.05 -8.08 22.06
CA SER A 60 -0.79 -8.03 23.26
C SER A 60 0.00 -7.70 24.53
N ASP A 61 1.18 -8.30 24.71
CA ASP A 61 2.02 -8.10 25.90
C ASP A 61 2.73 -6.75 25.88
N THR A 62 3.00 -6.20 24.69
CA THR A 62 3.67 -4.91 24.57
C THR A 62 2.67 -3.74 24.65
N ILE A 63 1.38 -3.86 24.29
CA ILE A 63 0.37 -2.78 24.42
C ILE A 63 -0.74 -3.19 25.41
N GLY A 64 -0.84 -2.56 26.59
CA GLY A 64 -2.14 -2.44 27.27
C GLY A 64 -3.10 -1.68 26.34
N ALA A 65 -4.12 -2.36 25.83
CA ALA A 65 -4.93 -2.01 24.66
C ALA A 65 -5.17 -0.49 24.43
N PRO A 66 -4.93 0.05 23.22
CA PRO A 66 -5.50 1.33 22.84
C PRO A 66 -6.99 1.13 22.56
N ARG A 67 -7.83 1.86 23.28
CA ARG A 67 -9.24 2.03 22.90
C ARG A 67 -9.30 2.46 21.43
N PRO A 68 -10.12 1.84 20.56
CA PRO A 68 -10.30 2.35 19.22
C PRO A 68 -10.70 3.83 19.31
N PRO A 69 -10.06 4.73 18.54
CA PRO A 69 -10.51 6.12 18.50
C PRO A 69 -11.97 6.13 18.03
N PRO A 70 -12.81 7.03 18.57
CA PRO A 70 -14.20 7.14 18.16
C PRO A 70 -14.25 7.30 16.64
N THR A 71 -15.07 6.48 16.01
CA THR A 71 -15.26 6.35 14.56
C THR A 71 -15.75 7.65 13.89
N ASP A 72 -16.00 8.70 14.67
CA ASP A 72 -16.64 9.95 14.25
C ASP A 72 -15.68 11.04 13.74
N VAL A 73 -14.35 10.81 13.71
CA VAL A 73 -13.36 11.85 13.30
C VAL A 73 -12.80 11.65 11.89
N TYR A 74 -13.23 10.61 11.17
CA TYR A 74 -12.96 10.55 9.73
C TYR A 74 -13.96 11.45 9.04
N ALA A 75 -13.47 12.42 8.26
CA ALA A 75 -14.31 13.11 7.28
C ALA A 75 -15.09 12.03 6.51
N THR A 76 -16.42 12.16 6.47
CA THR A 76 -17.26 11.27 5.66
C THR A 76 -16.65 11.17 4.25
N GLY A 77 -16.71 10.02 3.56
CA GLY A 77 -15.97 9.83 2.30
C GLY A 77 -16.14 10.98 1.28
N SER A 78 -17.31 11.64 1.29
CA SER A 78 -17.59 12.85 0.51
C SER A 78 -16.76 14.07 0.92
N ASP A 79 -16.46 14.28 2.20
CA ASP A 79 -15.70 15.43 2.68
C ASP A 79 -14.20 15.30 2.39
N ASN A 80 -13.66 14.08 2.46
CA ASN A 80 -12.26 13.79 2.14
C ASN A 80 -12.02 14.02 0.64
N ILE A 81 -12.84 13.40 -0.22
CA ILE A 81 -12.69 13.52 -1.67
C ILE A 81 -12.80 14.97 -2.16
N ASN A 82 -13.75 15.75 -1.61
CA ASN A 82 -13.92 17.16 -1.96
C ASN A 82 -12.75 18.04 -1.51
N SER A 83 -11.93 17.59 -0.56
CA SER A 83 -10.78 18.32 -0.04
C SER A 83 -9.47 17.92 -0.74
N LEU A 84 -9.45 16.80 -1.47
CA LEU A 84 -8.25 16.28 -2.12
C LEU A 84 -7.63 17.22 -3.16
N PRO A 85 -8.38 17.88 -4.05
CA PRO A 85 -7.77 18.81 -5.02
C PRO A 85 -6.96 19.92 -4.34
N ALA A 86 -7.50 20.49 -3.25
CA ALA A 86 -6.81 21.51 -2.46
C ALA A 86 -5.58 20.95 -1.72
N ALA A 87 -5.65 19.70 -1.23
CA ALA A 87 -4.50 19.02 -0.64
C ALA A 87 -3.37 18.83 -1.65
N LEU A 88 -3.69 18.38 -2.87
CA LEU A 88 -2.69 18.16 -3.93
C LEU A 88 -2.06 19.47 -4.41
N GLU A 89 -2.84 20.53 -4.59
CA GLU A 89 -2.30 21.88 -4.86
C GLU A 89 -1.36 22.31 -3.73
N SER A 90 -1.77 22.13 -2.47
CA SER A 90 -0.97 22.51 -1.31
C SER A 90 0.36 21.78 -1.27
N LEU A 91 0.35 20.47 -1.55
CA LEU A 91 1.56 19.64 -1.63
C LEU A 91 2.52 20.14 -2.70
N ALA A 92 2.02 20.42 -3.91
CA ALA A 92 2.86 20.94 -4.99
C ALA A 92 3.40 22.34 -4.70
N ALA A 93 2.57 23.22 -4.12
CA ALA A 93 3.00 24.56 -3.74
C ALA A 93 4.09 24.51 -2.65
N MET A 94 3.95 23.63 -1.66
CA MET A 94 4.98 23.39 -0.65
C MET A 94 6.26 22.82 -1.28
N GLN A 95 6.13 21.80 -2.14
CA GLN A 95 7.29 21.19 -2.80
C GLN A 95 8.08 22.24 -3.61
N GLU A 96 7.39 23.08 -4.39
CA GLU A 96 8.03 24.13 -5.18
C GLU A 96 8.66 25.21 -4.31
N HIS A 97 7.96 25.65 -3.26
CA HIS A 97 8.50 26.61 -2.30
C HIS A 97 9.79 26.12 -1.65
N PHE A 98 9.82 24.89 -1.13
CA PHE A 98 11.03 24.35 -0.50
C PHE A 98 12.13 24.05 -1.53
N ARG A 99 11.77 23.71 -2.78
CA ARG A 99 12.72 23.52 -3.88
C ARG A 99 13.41 24.84 -4.25
N SER A 100 12.64 25.91 -4.42
CA SER A 100 13.19 27.23 -4.77
C SER A 100 14.12 27.78 -3.68
N HIS A 101 13.88 27.43 -2.42
CA HIS A 101 14.73 27.79 -1.28
C HIS A 101 15.85 26.78 -0.98
N ARG A 102 16.01 25.71 -1.78
CA ARG A 102 17.00 24.64 -1.59
C ARG A 102 16.94 23.98 -0.21
N THR A 103 15.76 23.93 0.38
CA THR A 103 15.48 23.32 1.70
C THR A 103 14.56 22.10 1.59
N LEU A 104 14.24 21.67 0.36
CA LEU A 104 13.46 20.47 0.11
C LEU A 104 14.20 19.24 0.62
N LYS A 105 13.58 18.54 1.57
CA LYS A 105 14.10 17.31 2.17
C LYS A 105 13.58 16.09 1.43
N ARG A 106 14.11 14.91 1.77
CA ARG A 106 13.54 13.61 1.38
C ARG A 106 12.34 13.27 2.27
N CYS A 107 11.49 12.36 1.81
CA CYS A 107 10.42 11.78 2.60
C CYS A 107 10.98 11.14 3.89
N THR A 108 10.26 11.29 5.00
CA THR A 108 10.69 10.76 6.31
C THR A 108 10.33 9.29 6.53
N THR A 109 9.64 8.66 5.58
CA THR A 109 9.27 7.24 5.69
C THR A 109 10.50 6.39 5.37
N SER A 110 10.80 5.43 6.25
CA SER A 110 11.95 4.52 6.08
C SER A 110 11.92 3.81 4.72
N GLY A 111 13.05 3.82 4.00
CA GLY A 111 13.16 3.25 2.66
C GLY A 111 12.56 4.09 1.53
N CYS A 112 11.91 5.21 1.82
CA CYS A 112 11.38 6.10 0.78
C CYS A 112 12.45 7.11 0.32
N GLU A 113 12.85 6.98 -0.94
CA GLU A 113 13.92 7.81 -1.52
C GLU A 113 13.47 9.13 -2.12
N ARG A 114 12.14 9.30 -2.30
CA ARG A 114 11.53 10.45 -2.99
C ARG A 114 11.60 11.73 -2.16
N GLU A 115 11.46 12.87 -2.83
CA GLU A 115 11.37 14.19 -2.19
C GLU A 115 10.16 14.28 -1.22
N ALA A 116 10.26 15.15 -0.22
CA ALA A 116 9.15 15.50 0.64
C ALA A 116 8.01 16.12 -0.18
N PHE A 117 6.77 16.00 0.32
CA PHE A 117 5.55 16.47 -0.35
C PHE A 117 5.24 15.83 -1.71
N ASN A 118 6.00 14.81 -2.11
CA ASN A 118 5.76 14.08 -3.35
C ASN A 118 4.36 13.43 -3.33
N GLN A 119 3.59 13.64 -4.40
CA GLN A 119 2.22 13.12 -4.51
C GLN A 119 2.14 11.60 -4.41
N THR A 120 3.11 10.86 -4.96
CA THR A 120 3.16 9.40 -4.83
C THR A 120 3.32 8.99 -3.37
N CYS A 121 4.11 9.71 -2.58
CA CYS A 121 4.21 9.47 -1.13
C CYS A 121 2.89 9.77 -0.40
N PHE A 122 2.13 10.79 -0.83
CA PHE A 122 0.80 11.06 -0.30
C PHE A 122 -0.20 9.93 -0.67
N ARG A 123 -0.16 9.44 -1.93
CA ARG A 123 -0.94 8.30 -2.41
C ARG A 123 -0.65 7.01 -1.64
N GLU A 124 0.62 6.78 -1.30
CA GLU A 124 1.08 5.62 -0.53
C GLU A 124 0.88 5.77 1.00
N GLY A 125 0.31 6.88 1.47
CA GLY A 125 0.03 7.09 2.89
C GLY A 125 1.27 7.40 3.75
N HIS A 126 2.35 7.92 3.15
CA HIS A 126 3.52 8.38 3.91
C HIS A 126 3.25 9.69 4.68
N MET A 127 2.20 10.40 4.30
CA MET A 127 1.75 11.63 4.94
C MET A 127 0.26 11.85 4.68
N ALA A 128 -0.36 12.68 5.52
CA ALA A 128 -1.68 13.24 5.32
C ALA A 128 -1.59 14.77 5.24
N TRP A 129 -2.65 15.42 4.75
CA TRP A 129 -2.75 16.88 4.76
C TRP A 129 -3.92 17.32 5.64
N CYS A 130 -3.67 18.18 6.63
CA CYS A 130 -4.71 18.68 7.51
C CYS A 130 -5.48 19.82 6.85
N ARG A 131 -6.79 19.64 6.66
CA ARG A 131 -7.69 20.65 6.09
C ARG A 131 -7.79 21.90 6.95
N THR A 132 -7.94 21.72 8.26
CA THR A 132 -8.16 22.81 9.21
C THR A 132 -6.98 23.77 9.26
N HIS A 133 -5.76 23.23 9.30
CA HIS A 133 -4.54 24.01 9.50
C HIS A 133 -3.71 24.20 8.23
N ASN A 134 -4.10 23.57 7.11
CA ASN A 134 -3.35 23.55 5.86
C ASN A 134 -1.87 23.15 6.06
N ARG A 135 -1.65 22.05 6.79
CA ARG A 135 -0.32 21.55 7.18
C ARG A 135 -0.19 20.06 6.94
N ILE A 136 1.03 19.58 6.75
CA ILE A 136 1.33 18.17 6.61
C ILE A 136 1.34 17.48 7.97
N ILE A 137 0.77 16.28 7.99
CA ILE A 137 0.85 15.32 9.08
C ILE A 137 1.74 14.20 8.57
N THR A 138 2.97 14.10 9.07
CA THR A 138 3.85 12.99 8.69
C THR A 138 3.35 11.71 9.34
N ARG A 139 3.69 10.55 8.76
CA ARG A 139 3.28 9.22 9.27
C ARG A 139 3.56 8.96 10.76
N THR A 140 4.50 9.68 11.35
CA THR A 140 4.86 9.59 12.77
C THR A 140 3.88 10.29 13.71
N TYR A 141 3.01 11.16 13.20
CA TYR A 141 2.09 11.96 14.00
C TYR A 141 0.64 11.75 13.55
N THR A 142 -0.30 11.95 14.48
CA THR A 142 -1.75 11.91 14.22
C THR A 142 -2.35 13.30 14.01
N SER A 143 -1.58 14.36 14.27
CA SER A 143 -2.01 15.76 14.15
C SER A 143 -0.87 16.64 13.64
N CYS A 144 -1.21 17.77 13.04
CA CYS A 144 -0.23 18.73 12.54
C CYS A 144 0.12 19.83 13.56
N SER A 145 -0.57 19.89 14.70
CA SER A 145 -0.29 20.85 15.76
C SER A 145 0.47 20.17 16.91
N VAL A 146 1.51 20.85 17.38
CA VAL A 146 2.24 20.46 18.58
C VAL A 146 1.45 20.79 19.85
N ARG A 147 0.54 21.78 19.79
CA ARG A 147 -0.29 22.23 20.91
C ARG A 147 -1.41 21.24 21.17
N SER A 148 -1.50 20.73 22.40
CA SER A 148 -2.49 19.72 22.82
C SER A 148 -3.93 20.13 22.52
N GLU A 149 -4.27 21.40 22.76
CA GLU A 149 -5.61 21.97 22.56
C GLU A 149 -6.10 21.93 21.10
N GLU A 150 -5.16 22.03 20.14
CA GLU A 150 -5.47 22.09 18.70
C GLU A 150 -5.40 20.71 18.03
N ARG A 151 -4.89 19.67 18.72
CA ARG A 151 -4.73 18.33 18.13
C ARG A 151 -6.07 17.73 17.70
N GLY A 152 -7.13 17.94 18.49
CA GLY A 152 -8.48 17.45 18.20
C GLY A 152 -9.16 18.09 16.99
N ASN A 153 -8.66 19.25 16.55
CA ASN A 153 -9.26 20.00 15.43
C ASN A 153 -8.66 19.62 14.08
N CYS A 154 -7.70 18.70 14.05
CA CYS A 154 -7.08 18.26 12.81
C CYS A 154 -8.07 17.40 12.02
N LEU A 155 -8.38 17.84 10.80
CA LEU A 155 -9.15 17.07 9.82
C LEU A 155 -8.18 16.55 8.76
N PRO A 156 -7.59 15.36 8.94
CA PRO A 156 -6.65 14.81 7.99
C PRO A 156 -7.36 14.39 6.70
N VAL A 157 -6.79 14.80 5.58
CA VAL A 157 -7.16 14.40 4.23
C VAL A 157 -6.13 13.39 3.75
N TYR A 158 -6.62 12.27 3.24
CA TYR A 158 -5.81 11.17 2.71
C TYR A 158 -6.19 10.91 1.27
N TRP A 159 -5.27 10.26 0.56
CA TRP A 159 -5.59 9.76 -0.76
C TRP A 159 -6.77 8.77 -0.73
N GLU A 160 -7.75 9.03 -1.59
CA GLU A 160 -8.92 8.19 -1.80
C GLU A 160 -9.17 8.10 -3.30
N ASP A 161 -9.39 6.89 -3.78
CA ASP A 161 -9.69 6.65 -5.19
C ASP A 161 -11.17 6.96 -5.44
N SER A 162 -11.48 7.71 -6.49
CA SER A 162 -12.85 8.11 -6.85
C SER A 162 -13.09 7.94 -8.35
N SER A 163 -14.26 7.41 -8.68
CA SER A 163 -14.75 7.30 -10.06
C SER A 163 -15.25 8.62 -10.63
N ASN A 164 -15.59 9.60 -9.77
CA ASN A 164 -16.08 10.92 -10.14
C ASN A 164 -15.02 12.02 -9.98
N TRP A 165 -13.73 11.66 -10.05
CA TRP A 165 -12.63 12.57 -9.80
C TRP A 165 -12.66 13.84 -10.68
N ASP A 166 -12.99 13.69 -11.96
CA ASP A 166 -13.05 14.82 -12.89
C ASP A 166 -14.12 15.85 -12.48
N GLU A 167 -15.27 15.38 -11.98
CA GLU A 167 -16.33 16.25 -11.45
C GLU A 167 -15.89 16.97 -10.17
N VAL A 168 -15.19 16.25 -9.28
CA VAL A 168 -14.65 16.79 -8.03
C VAL A 168 -13.63 17.90 -8.34
N VAL A 169 -12.72 17.67 -9.28
CA VAL A 169 -11.74 18.69 -9.71
C VAL A 169 -12.43 19.89 -10.36
N ALA A 170 -13.37 19.64 -11.27
CA ALA A 170 -14.12 20.72 -11.92
C ALA A 170 -14.90 21.56 -10.90
N GLY A 171 -15.51 20.93 -9.90
CA GLY A 171 -16.16 21.59 -8.77
C GLY A 171 -15.17 22.40 -7.94
N ALA A 172 -14.00 21.85 -7.64
CA ALA A 172 -12.97 22.55 -6.85
C ALA A 172 -12.43 23.81 -7.54
N PHE A 173 -12.25 23.80 -8.87
CA PHE A 173 -11.92 25.00 -9.64
C PHE A 173 -13.08 26.01 -9.64
N ARG A 174 -14.31 25.55 -9.86
CA ARG A 174 -15.51 26.40 -9.88
C ARG A 174 -15.75 27.11 -8.55
N ASP A 175 -15.56 26.40 -7.45
CA ASP A 175 -15.67 26.93 -6.08
C ASP A 175 -14.46 27.81 -5.69
N GLY A 176 -13.44 27.88 -6.55
CA GLY A 176 -12.18 28.55 -6.28
C GLY A 176 -11.42 27.96 -5.10
N LYS A 177 -11.61 26.67 -4.78
CA LYS A 177 -10.85 25.94 -3.75
C LYS A 177 -9.43 25.62 -4.20
N VAL A 178 -9.20 25.62 -5.52
CA VAL A 178 -7.92 25.38 -6.17
C VAL A 178 -7.55 26.57 -7.07
N GLY A 179 -6.25 26.84 -7.24
CA GLY A 179 -5.74 27.87 -8.14
C GLY A 179 -5.27 29.14 -7.42
N ARG A 180 -5.23 29.14 -6.09
CA ARG A 180 -4.86 30.31 -5.28
C ARG A 180 -3.41 30.29 -4.81
N LYS A 181 -2.68 29.18 -5.02
CA LYS A 181 -1.33 29.01 -4.44
C LYS A 181 -0.18 29.40 -5.38
N GLY A 182 -0.47 30.18 -6.42
CA GLY A 182 0.53 30.70 -7.36
C GLY A 182 1.13 29.65 -8.29
N LEU A 183 0.54 28.44 -8.35
CA LEU A 183 0.93 27.44 -9.33
C LEU A 183 0.32 27.78 -10.70
N PRO A 184 1.08 27.64 -11.81
CA PRO A 184 0.54 27.82 -13.15
C PRO A 184 -0.66 26.89 -13.41
N THR A 185 -1.68 27.41 -14.10
CA THR A 185 -2.93 26.67 -14.36
C THR A 185 -2.68 25.36 -15.11
N ASP A 186 -1.75 25.34 -16.06
CA ASP A 186 -1.37 24.14 -16.80
C ASP A 186 -0.68 23.09 -15.91
N VAL A 187 0.13 23.52 -14.94
CA VAL A 187 0.74 22.64 -13.92
C VAL A 187 -0.33 22.05 -13.02
N LEU A 188 -1.30 22.85 -12.57
CA LEU A 188 -2.43 22.38 -11.77
C LEU A 188 -3.30 21.37 -12.52
N HIS A 189 -3.62 21.64 -13.78
CA HIS A 189 -4.34 20.68 -14.61
C HIS A 189 -3.57 19.37 -14.74
N ARG A 190 -2.27 19.39 -15.08
CA ARG A 190 -1.48 18.15 -15.17
C ARG A 190 -1.48 17.37 -13.86
N LEU A 191 -1.26 18.06 -12.74
CA LEU A 191 -1.23 17.47 -11.40
C LEU A 191 -2.56 16.78 -11.04
N LEU A 192 -3.68 17.42 -11.36
CA LEU A 192 -5.01 16.88 -11.07
C LEU A 192 -5.48 15.87 -12.13
N SER A 193 -4.98 15.91 -13.36
CA SER A 193 -5.31 14.97 -14.44
C SER A 193 -4.48 13.68 -14.43
N LEU A 194 -3.35 13.63 -13.72
CA LEU A 194 -2.52 12.42 -13.52
C LEU A 194 -3.21 11.30 -12.70
N HIS A 195 -4.53 11.38 -12.52
CA HIS A 195 -5.38 10.36 -11.91
C HIS A 195 -5.73 9.21 -12.87
N ALA A 196 -5.49 9.35 -14.18
CA ALA A 196 -5.89 8.37 -15.19
C ALA A 196 -4.99 7.12 -15.30
N HIS A 197 -3.91 7.01 -14.52
CA HIS A 197 -3.01 5.85 -14.57
C HIS A 197 -2.97 5.13 -13.21
N PRO A 198 -3.46 3.89 -13.13
CA PRO A 198 -3.25 3.06 -11.96
C PRO A 198 -1.75 2.85 -11.78
N LEU A 199 -1.23 3.10 -10.58
CA LEU A 199 0.05 2.52 -10.20
C LEU A 199 -0.11 1.01 -10.28
N SER A 200 0.65 0.39 -11.17
CA SER A 200 0.65 -1.06 -11.37
C SER A 200 0.83 -1.76 -10.01
N GLN A 201 -0.14 -2.59 -9.66
CA GLN A 201 -0.18 -3.54 -8.54
C GLN A 201 -0.11 -2.95 -7.11
N ARG A 202 -1.27 -2.52 -6.59
CA ARG A 202 -1.55 -2.62 -5.14
C ARG A 202 -1.70 -4.11 -4.76
N VAL A 203 -0.67 -4.69 -4.15
CA VAL A 203 -0.84 -5.89 -3.33
C VAL A 203 -1.08 -5.43 -1.89
N GLY A 204 -2.35 -5.15 -1.56
CA GLY A 204 -2.77 -4.83 -0.20
C GLY A 204 -3.70 -3.63 -0.08
N ARG A 205 -4.64 -3.71 0.86
CA ARG A 205 -5.44 -2.58 1.33
C ARG A 205 -4.51 -1.44 1.78
N PRO A 206 -4.93 -0.16 1.67
CA PRO A 206 -4.23 0.94 2.30
C PRO A 206 -3.98 0.59 3.76
N ASN A 207 -2.72 0.54 4.18
CA ASN A 207 -2.42 0.38 5.60
C ASN A 207 -2.99 1.61 6.31
N PRO A 208 -3.92 1.45 7.27
CA PRO A 208 -4.26 2.55 8.15
C PRO A 208 -2.96 3.03 8.84
N PRO A 209 -2.84 4.34 9.13
CA PRO A 209 -1.61 4.89 9.67
C PRO A 209 -1.19 4.13 10.95
N PRO A 210 0.12 3.96 11.20
CA PRO A 210 0.61 3.36 12.41
C PRO A 210 0.11 4.17 13.60
N GLN A 211 -0.58 3.50 14.53
CA GLN A 211 -0.98 4.10 15.79
C GLN A 211 0.29 4.38 16.59
N ALA A 212 0.73 5.64 16.60
CA ALA A 212 1.84 6.07 17.42
C ALA A 212 1.40 6.06 18.89
N ARG A 213 2.05 5.23 19.70
CA ARG A 213 2.01 5.36 21.16
C ARG A 213 2.64 6.69 21.55
N HIS A 214 1.95 7.45 22.39
CA HIS A 214 2.50 8.64 23.04
C HIS A 214 3.69 8.25 23.94
N PRO A 215 4.90 8.81 23.75
CA PRO A 215 6.02 8.61 24.67
C PRO A 215 6.03 9.60 25.85
N TYR A 216 5.02 10.45 26.01
CA TYR A 216 5.06 11.56 26.96
C TYR A 216 3.73 11.76 27.69
N ASP A 217 3.35 10.77 28.52
CA ASP A 217 2.30 10.95 29.54
C ASP A 217 2.85 10.84 30.97
N HIS A 218 4.17 10.84 31.15
CA HIS A 218 4.80 10.82 32.46
C HIS A 218 5.90 11.88 32.55
N TRP A 219 5.53 13.09 32.98
CA TRP A 219 6.41 13.90 33.80
C TRP A 219 5.56 14.64 34.85
N PRO A 220 5.96 14.62 36.14
CA PRO A 220 5.16 15.11 37.26
C PRO A 220 4.88 16.62 37.22
#